data_AF-A0A835KWY6-F1
#
_entry.id   AF-A0A835KWY6-F1
#
_cell.length_a   1.000
_cell.length_b   1.000
_cell.length_c   1.000
_cell.angle_alpha   90.00
_cell.angle_beta   90.00
_cell.angle_gamma   90.00
#
_symmetry.space_group_name_H-M   'P 1'
#
loop_
_entity.id
_entity.type
_entity.pdbx_description
1 polymer ?
#
loop_
_entity_poly.entity_id
_entity_poly.type
_entity_poly.pdbx_seq_one_letter_code
_entity_poly.pdbx_strand_id
1 'polypeptide(L)'
;MKDVGLELSYIVRRPVLLKFSVERRLLPRHSVLKVLKEKGLLKFELDFYSTALLAEKDFVKKFVHPFKNNAPGLVEDYASKCLGKATDGIA
;
A
#
# COMPACT_ATOMS: atom_id res chain seq x y z
N MET A 1 -2.56 12.25 -11.92
CA MET A 1 -1.46 11.60 -11.16
C MET A 1 -2.08 10.94 -9.94
N LYS A 2 -1.72 9.70 -9.58
CA LYS A 2 -2.19 9.07 -8.33
C LYS A 2 -1.06 9.21 -7.31
N ASP A 3 -1.37 9.66 -6.10
CA ASP A 3 -0.41 9.81 -5.01
C ASP A 3 -0.90 9.15 -3.71
N VAL A 4 -0.03 9.15 -2.70
CA VAL A 4 -0.27 8.58 -1.37
C VAL A 4 -0.59 9.65 -0.31
N GLY A 5 -0.90 10.88 -0.72
CA GLY A 5 -1.33 11.96 0.16
C GLY A 5 -0.31 12.40 1.22
N LEU A 6 0.99 12.24 0.94
CA LEU A 6 2.05 12.60 1.88
C LEU A 6 2.50 14.05 1.70
N GLU A 7 2.62 14.77 2.81
CA GLU A 7 3.20 16.11 2.85
C GLU A 7 4.66 16.13 2.37
N LEU A 8 5.06 17.18 1.64
CA LEU A 8 6.44 17.34 1.17
C LEU A 8 7.45 17.29 2.33
N SER A 9 7.13 17.95 3.44
CA SER A 9 7.96 17.95 4.65
C SER A 9 8.14 16.54 5.25
N TYR A 10 7.12 15.68 5.11
CA TYR A 10 7.16 14.29 5.53
C TYR A 10 8.12 13.47 4.66
N ILE A 11 8.08 13.69 3.34
CA ILE A 11 8.92 13.01 2.35
C ILE A 11 10.38 13.45 2.47
N VAL A 12 10.65 14.76 2.60
CA VAL A 12 12.01 15.31 2.71
C VAL A 12 12.75 14.73 3.92
N ARG A 13 12.05 14.51 5.04
CA ARG A 13 12.64 13.86 6.23
C ARG A 13 12.88 12.36 6.05
N ARG A 14 12.33 11.74 5.00
CA ARG A 14 12.29 10.29 4.77
C ARG A 14 12.61 9.94 3.31
N PRO A 15 13.79 10.35 2.79
CA PRO A 15 14.13 10.19 1.38
C PRO A 15 14.17 8.73 0.92
N VAL A 16 14.25 7.77 1.85
CA VAL A 16 14.13 6.32 1.56
C VAL A 16 12.82 5.98 0.84
N LEU A 17 11.74 6.74 1.05
CA LEU A 17 10.49 6.53 0.31
C LEU A 17 10.66 6.67 -1.20
N LEU A 18 11.59 7.53 -1.65
CA LEU A 18 11.89 7.74 -3.06
C LEU A 18 12.58 6.53 -3.71
N LYS A 19 13.11 5.60 -2.92
CA LYS A 19 13.68 4.33 -3.43
C LYS A 19 12.61 3.31 -3.80
N PHE A 20 11.35 3.55 -3.46
CA PHE A 20 10.26 2.61 -3.71
C PHE A 20 9.40 3.03 -4.91
N SER A 21 8.92 2.04 -5.67
CA SER A 21 7.95 2.30 -6.73
C SER A 21 6.66 2.87 -6.15
N VAL A 22 6.26 4.05 -6.64
CA VAL A 22 4.98 4.66 -6.28
C VAL A 22 3.84 3.73 -6.67
N GLU A 23 3.85 3.22 -7.90
CA GLU A 23 2.77 2.42 -8.46
C GLU A 23 2.71 1.00 -7.93
N ARG A 24 3.86 0.36 -7.71
CA ARG A 24 3.92 -1.07 -7.34
C ARG A 24 4.10 -1.32 -5.83
N ARG A 25 4.44 -0.30 -5.04
CA ARG A 25 4.60 -0.44 -3.58
C ARG A 25 3.84 0.61 -2.78
N LEU A 26 4.08 1.89 -3.02
CA LEU A 26 3.52 2.93 -2.13
C LEU A 26 1.99 3.03 -2.27
N LEU A 27 1.47 3.14 -3.50
CA LEU A 27 0.03 3.22 -3.78
C LEU A 27 -0.73 1.94 -3.37
N PRO A 28 -0.26 0.71 -3.69
CA PRO A 28 -0.94 -0.51 -3.25
C PRO A 28 -1.02 -0.59 -1.72
N ARG A 29 0.07 -0.29 -1.01
CA ARG A 29 0.09 -0.33 0.46
C ARG A 29 -0.78 0.76 1.08
N HIS A 30 -0.74 1.97 0.54
CA HIS A 30 -1.64 3.05 0.96
C HIS A 30 -3.11 2.66 0.77
N SER A 31 -3.45 2.04 -0.36
CA SER A 31 -4.81 1.56 -0.64
C SER A 31 -5.28 0.53 0.39
N VAL A 32 -4.42 -0.42 0.77
CA VAL A 32 -4.76 -1.41 1.81
C VAL A 32 -5.03 -0.71 3.14
N LEU A 33 -4.12 0.16 3.57
CA LEU A 33 -4.27 0.87 4.85
C LEU A 33 -5.51 1.75 4.89
N LYS A 34 -5.84 2.42 3.78
CA LYS A 34 -7.07 3.21 3.64
C LYS A 34 -8.32 2.35 3.81
N VAL A 35 -8.42 1.22 3.11
CA VAL A 35 -9.56 0.29 3.22
C VAL A 35 -9.70 -0.25 4.64
N LEU A 36 -8.59 -0.62 5.28
CA LEU A 36 -8.63 -1.10 6.67
C LEU A 36 -9.05 0.00 7.66
N LYS A 37 -8.60 1.24 7.45
CA LYS A 37 -9.00 2.39 8.26
C LYS A 37 -10.50 2.68 8.11
N GLU A 38 -11.01 2.73 6.88
CA GLU A 38 -12.43 2.97 6.58
C GLU A 38 -13.33 1.87 7.16
N LYS A 39 -12.85 0.63 7.24
CA LYS A 39 -13.56 -0.50 7.86
C LYS A 39 -13.38 -0.59 9.39
N GLY A 40 -12.62 0.31 10.02
CA GLY A 40 -12.34 0.28 11.45
C GLY A 40 -11.52 -0.95 11.91
N LEU A 41 -10.76 -1.56 10.99
CA LEU A 41 -9.98 -2.77 11.25
C LEU A 41 -8.57 -2.49 11.82
N LEU A 42 -8.16 -1.22 11.81
CA LEU A 42 -6.91 -0.76 12.42
C LEU A 42 -7.18 -0.29 13.85
N LYS A 43 -6.45 -0.86 14.82
CA LYS A 43 -6.58 -0.50 16.24
C LYS A 43 -5.85 0.79 16.62
N PHE A 44 -4.94 1.26 15.78
CA PHE A 44 -4.11 2.43 16.03
C PHE A 44 -3.73 3.13 14.73
N GLU A 45 -3.42 4.42 14.82
CA GLU A 45 -2.87 5.19 13.70
C GLU A 45 -1.48 4.65 13.33
N LEU A 46 -1.31 4.24 12.08
CA LEU A 46 -0.08 3.69 11.55
C LEU A 46 0.71 4.78 10.83
N ASP A 47 2.00 4.89 11.15
CA ASP A 47 2.93 5.70 10.36
C ASP A 47 3.16 5.04 8.99
N PHE A 48 2.85 5.78 7.91
CA PHE A 48 2.93 5.24 6.56
C PHE A 48 4.36 4.80 6.20
N TYR A 49 5.37 5.57 6.59
CA TYR A 49 6.78 5.23 6.36
C TYR A 49 7.15 3.87 6.94
N SER A 50 6.75 3.60 8.18
CA SER A 50 6.99 2.31 8.84
C SER A 50 6.38 1.14 8.05
N THR A 51 5.19 1.32 7.48
CA THR A 51 4.56 0.29 6.64
C THR A 51 5.18 0.17 5.25
N ALA A 52 5.68 1.27 4.68
CA ALA A 52 6.37 1.30 3.40
C ALA A 52 7.72 0.58 3.45
N LEU A 53 8.40 0.58 4.61
CA LEU A 53 9.67 -0.10 4.81
C LEU A 53 9.57 -1.62 4.94
N LEU A 54 8.39 -2.17 5.24
CA LEU A 54 8.24 -3.61 5.44
C LEU A 54 8.61 -4.40 4.18
N ALA A 55 9.28 -5.54 4.36
CA ALA A 55 9.41 -6.51 3.29
C ALA A 55 8.02 -6.97 2.84
N GLU A 56 7.90 -7.39 1.59
CA GLU A 56 6.60 -7.75 1.01
C GLU A 56 5.87 -8.83 1.82
N LYS A 57 6.61 -9.88 2.18
CA LYS A 57 6.12 -10.96 3.06
C LYS A 57 5.55 -10.45 4.38
N ASP A 58 6.18 -9.44 4.98
CA ASP A 58 5.81 -8.94 6.30
C ASP A 58 4.61 -8.00 6.21
N PHE A 59 4.54 -7.19 5.14
CA PHE A 59 3.38 -6.36 4.86
C PHE A 59 2.14 -7.24 4.63
N VAL A 60 2.24 -8.24 3.77
CA VAL A 60 1.14 -9.16 3.46
C VAL A 60 0.67 -9.90 4.71
N LYS A 61 1.60 -10.45 5.51
CA LYS A 61 1.27 -11.16 6.75
C LYS A 61 0.57 -10.27 7.77
N LYS A 62 0.92 -8.99 7.86
CA LYS A 62 0.36 -8.05 8.85
C LYS A 62 -0.92 -7.35 8.40
N PHE A 63 -1.01 -6.99 7.13
CA PHE A 63 -2.04 -6.05 6.64
C PHE A 63 -2.94 -6.60 5.53
N VAL A 64 -2.64 -7.76 4.95
CA VAL A 64 -3.44 -8.32 3.86
C VAL A 64 -4.14 -9.60 4.31
N HIS A 65 -3.37 -10.62 4.70
CA HIS A 65 -3.91 -11.93 5.07
C HIS A 65 -4.88 -11.91 6.26
N PRO A 66 -4.63 -11.17 7.36
CA PRO A 66 -5.52 -11.19 8.51
C PRO A 66 -6.93 -10.67 8.21
N PHE A 67 -7.08 -9.84 7.18
CA PHE A 67 -8.31 -9.14 6.87
C PHE A 67 -9.05 -9.69 5.64
N LYS A 68 -8.58 -10.81 5.05
CA LYS A 68 -9.18 -11.42 3.85
C LYS A 68 -10.68 -11.72 4.00
N ASN A 69 -11.14 -12.05 5.21
CA ASN A 69 -12.54 -12.34 5.49
C ASN A 69 -13.36 -11.07 5.77
N ASN A 70 -12.73 -10.01 6.31
CA ASN A 70 -13.38 -8.73 6.63
C ASN A 70 -13.44 -7.78 5.42
N ALA A 71 -12.56 -7.99 4.45
CA ALA A 71 -12.48 -7.24 3.21
C ALA A 71 -12.33 -8.22 2.03
N PRO A 72 -13.45 -8.81 1.55
CA PRO A 72 -13.43 -9.63 0.34
C PRO A 72 -12.84 -8.86 -0.84
N GLY A 73 -11.97 -9.51 -1.63
CA GLY A 73 -11.27 -8.88 -2.76
C GLY A 73 -9.97 -8.15 -2.39
N LEU A 74 -9.68 -7.93 -1.10
CA LEU A 74 -8.47 -7.19 -0.67
C LEU A 74 -7.17 -7.83 -1.15
N VAL A 75 -7.11 -9.16 -1.13
CA VAL A 75 -5.91 -9.93 -1.51
C VAL A 75 -5.67 -9.81 -3.01
N GLU A 76 -6.71 -10.05 -3.81
CA GLU A 76 -6.68 -10.01 -5.27
C GLU A 76 -6.40 -8.59 -5.78
N ASP A 77 -7.05 -7.59 -5.20
CA ASP A 77 -6.83 -6.18 -5.52
C ASP A 77 -5.41 -5.74 -5.20
N TYR A 78 -4.88 -6.14 -4.04
CA TYR A 78 -3.51 -5.80 -3.65
C TYR A 78 -2.50 -6.45 -4.58
N ALA A 79 -2.65 -7.75 -4.87
CA ALA A 79 -1.77 -8.47 -5.80
C ALA A 79 -1.77 -7.83 -7.19
N SER A 80 -2.97 -7.52 -7.72
CA SER A 80 -3.14 -6.88 -9.03
C SER A 80 -2.47 -5.50 -9.08
N LYS A 81 -2.62 -4.69 -8.02
CA LYS A 81 -1.97 -3.38 -7.93
C LYS A 81 -0.44 -3.48 -7.80
N CYS A 82 0.09 -4.51 -7.15
CA CYS A 82 1.54 -4.72 -7.01
C CYS A 82 2.21 -5.18 -8.32
N LEU A 83 1.54 -6.02 -9.11
CA LEU A 83 2.04 -6.49 -10.40
C LEU A 83 2.10 -5.36 -11.44
N GLY A 84 1.27 -4.34 -11.27
CA GLY A 84 1.01 -3.33 -12.29
C GLY A 84 0.09 -3.90 -13.37
N LYS A 85 -0.71 -3.05 -14.02
CA LYS A 85 -1.38 -3.49 -15.24
C LYS A 85 -0.30 -3.77 -16.27
N ALA A 86 -0.22 -5.00 -16.77
CA ALA A 86 0.27 -5.23 -18.11
C ALA A 86 -0.72 -4.49 -19.02
N THR A 87 -0.42 -3.25 -19.36
CA THR A 87 -0.99 -2.69 -20.58
C THR A 87 -0.30 -3.46 -21.69
N ASP A 88 -0.92 -4.57 -22.11
CA ASP A 88 -0.57 -5.19 -23.38
C ASP A 88 -0.55 -4.07 -24.41
N GLY A 89 0.62 -3.89 -25.01
CA GLY A 89 0.84 -2.89 -26.04
C GLY A 89 -0.13 -3.15 -27.17
N ILE A 90 -1.14 -2.31 -27.29
CA ILE A 90 -1.82 -2.10 -28.56
C ILE A 90 -1.16 -0.84 -29.14
N ALA A 91 -0.09 -1.08 -29.89
CA ALA A 91 0.36 -0.21 -30.96
C ALA A 91 -0.20 -0.76 -32.27
#